data_AF-A0A8T0CAE1-F1
#
_entry.id   AF-A0A8T0CAE1-F1
#
_cell.length_a   1.000
_cell.length_b   1.000
_cell.length_c   1.000
_cell.angle_alpha   90.00
_cell.angle_beta   90.00
_cell.angle_gamma   90.00
#
_symmetry.space_group_name_H-M   'P 1'
#
loop_
_entity.id
_entity.type
_entity.pdbx_description
1 polymer ?
#
loop_
_entity_poly.entity_id
_entity_poly.type
_entity_poly.pdbx_seq_one_letter_code
_entity_poly.pdbx_strand_id
1 'polypeptide(L)'
;MANVSMRDMLQAGVHFGHQARYWNPKMKPFIFGARNKVHIINLEKTVPMFNDALKFLSNVASNKGKILFVGTKRAASEAVKEAAIQSEQFYVNHRWLGGMLTNWKTVRQSIKRLKDLEAQSQDGTFEKLTKKEALMKTREMEKLEKSLGGIKDMGGLPDAIFIIDADHEHIAIREANNLGIPVVSVVDTNSNPDGVDYIIPGNDDAIRAIQLYTGAVATAITEGRESNIVAQAESDDFVEAE
;
A
#
# COMPACT_ATOMS: atom_id res chain seq x y z
N MET A 1 -3.58 -18.88 -5.85
CA MET A 1 -4.27 -17.59 -6.02
C MET A 1 -5.09 -17.35 -4.78
N ALA A 2 -4.56 -16.49 -3.90
CA ALA A 2 -5.29 -15.91 -2.78
C ALA A 2 -6.65 -15.40 -3.29
N ASN A 3 -7.73 -16.02 -2.83
CA ASN A 3 -9.09 -15.67 -3.20
C ASN A 3 -9.85 -15.37 -1.91
N VAL A 4 -10.49 -14.22 -1.85
CA VAL A 4 -11.24 -13.79 -0.68
C VAL A 4 -12.71 -14.08 -0.89
N SER A 5 -13.32 -14.82 0.03
CA SER A 5 -14.74 -15.14 -0.05
C SER A 5 -15.60 -14.03 0.52
N MET A 6 -16.87 -13.98 0.08
CA MET A 6 -17.87 -13.08 0.67
C MET A 6 -18.01 -13.29 2.18
N ARG A 7 -17.86 -14.54 2.64
CA ARG A 7 -17.94 -14.90 4.06
C ARG A 7 -16.83 -14.21 4.86
N ASP A 8 -15.61 -14.21 4.35
CA ASP A 8 -14.46 -13.57 5.01
C ASP A 8 -14.66 -12.07 5.11
N MET A 9 -15.14 -11.43 4.02
CA MET A 9 -15.46 -10.00 3.98
C MET A 9 -16.59 -9.63 4.97
N LEU A 10 -17.62 -10.48 5.08
CA LEU A 10 -18.70 -10.30 6.07
C LEU A 10 -18.15 -10.36 7.50
N GLN A 11 -17.35 -11.38 7.81
CA GLN A 11 -16.76 -11.57 9.14
C GLN A 11 -15.79 -10.44 9.53
N ALA A 12 -15.02 -9.94 8.56
CA ALA A 12 -14.09 -8.83 8.74
C ALA A 12 -14.77 -7.45 8.85
N GLY A 13 -16.04 -7.34 8.44
CA GLY A 13 -16.80 -6.08 8.50
C GLY A 13 -16.59 -5.15 7.31
N VAL A 14 -16.17 -5.68 6.15
CA VAL A 14 -15.92 -4.93 4.90
C VAL A 14 -17.18 -4.21 4.39
N HIS A 15 -18.36 -4.75 4.65
CA HIS A 15 -19.64 -4.25 4.15
C HIS A 15 -20.15 -3.00 4.86
N PHE A 16 -19.55 -2.59 5.99
CA PHE A 16 -19.95 -1.38 6.69
C PHE A 16 -19.30 -0.16 6.04
N GLY A 17 -20.11 0.77 5.53
CA GLY A 17 -19.62 2.07 5.12
C GLY A 17 -19.77 3.13 6.22
N HIS A 18 -19.66 4.39 5.80
CA HIS A 18 -19.88 5.57 6.64
C HIS A 18 -21.36 5.93 6.82
N GLN A 19 -21.63 6.94 7.65
CA GLN A 19 -22.98 7.49 7.81
C GLN A 19 -23.50 8.08 6.50
N ALA A 20 -24.79 7.86 6.21
CA ALA A 20 -25.44 8.24 4.95
C ALA A 20 -25.41 9.74 4.61
N ARG A 21 -25.02 10.61 5.54
CA ARG A 21 -24.84 12.05 5.29
C ARG A 21 -23.48 12.42 4.70
N TYR A 22 -22.48 11.55 4.82
CA TYR A 22 -21.11 11.81 4.38
C TYR A 22 -20.76 11.12 3.06
N TRP A 23 -21.72 10.45 2.45
CA TRP A 23 -21.47 9.64 1.26
C TRP A 23 -21.15 10.49 0.03
N ASN A 24 -20.33 9.92 -0.85
CA ASN A 24 -20.03 10.46 -2.16
C ASN A 24 -21.04 9.92 -3.18
N PRO A 25 -21.74 10.77 -3.95
CA PRO A 25 -22.70 10.34 -4.97
C PRO A 25 -22.15 9.34 -6.00
N LYS A 26 -20.84 9.39 -6.29
CA LYS A 26 -20.19 8.46 -7.22
C LYS A 26 -20.09 7.03 -6.69
N MET A 27 -20.21 6.85 -5.37
CA MET A 27 -20.25 5.54 -4.74
C MET A 27 -21.62 4.86 -4.82
N LYS A 28 -22.65 5.54 -5.35
CA LYS A 28 -24.00 4.97 -5.54
C LYS A 28 -24.02 3.56 -6.15
N PRO A 29 -23.24 3.26 -7.21
CA PRO A 29 -23.26 1.92 -7.81
C PRO A 29 -22.76 0.81 -6.87
N PHE A 30 -21.93 1.14 -5.88
CA PHE A 30 -21.32 0.17 -4.97
C PHE A 30 -22.08 0.04 -3.64
N ILE A 31 -23.03 0.93 -3.37
CA ILE A 31 -23.84 0.91 -2.15
C ILE A 31 -25.07 0.02 -2.37
N PHE A 32 -25.23 -1.00 -1.52
CA PHE A 32 -26.42 -1.86 -1.50
C PHE A 32 -27.64 -1.14 -0.91
N GLY A 33 -27.43 -0.37 0.16
CA GLY A 33 -28.50 0.35 0.84
C GLY A 33 -27.99 1.09 2.08
N ALA A 34 -28.90 1.40 3.00
CA ALA A 34 -28.55 1.96 4.30
C ALA A 34 -29.40 1.33 5.41
N ARG A 35 -28.80 1.05 6.56
CA ARG A 35 -29.47 0.57 7.77
C ARG A 35 -28.97 1.36 8.96
N ASN A 36 -29.87 1.79 9.84
CA ASN A 36 -29.52 2.61 11.01
C ASN A 36 -28.66 3.84 10.64
N LYS A 37 -28.95 4.48 9.50
CA LYS A 37 -28.21 5.64 8.95
C LYS A 37 -26.76 5.36 8.53
N VAL A 38 -26.34 4.10 8.47
CA VAL A 38 -25.02 3.67 7.96
C VAL A 38 -25.21 3.01 6.60
N HIS A 39 -24.38 3.34 5.62
CA HIS A 39 -24.42 2.68 4.32
C HIS A 39 -23.90 1.25 4.40
N ILE A 40 -24.51 0.37 3.62
CA ILE A 40 -24.06 -1.01 3.43
C ILE A 40 -23.48 -1.11 2.03
N ILE A 41 -22.22 -1.52 1.94
CA ILE A 41 -21.50 -1.73 0.69
C ILE A 41 -21.89 -3.09 0.11
N ASN A 42 -22.08 -3.15 -1.22
CA ASN A 42 -22.48 -4.37 -1.91
C ASN A 42 -21.30 -5.32 -2.12
N LEU A 43 -21.20 -6.35 -1.28
CA LEU A 43 -20.15 -7.36 -1.39
C LEU A 43 -20.24 -8.22 -2.66
N GLU A 44 -21.40 -8.34 -3.31
CA GLU A 44 -21.51 -9.03 -4.61
C GLU A 44 -20.67 -8.32 -5.68
N LYS A 45 -20.45 -7.01 -5.52
CA LYS A 45 -19.54 -6.23 -6.36
C LYS A 45 -18.12 -6.22 -5.81
N THR A 46 -17.96 -6.05 -4.49
CA THR A 46 -16.63 -5.97 -3.86
C THR A 46 -15.80 -7.24 -4.08
N VAL A 47 -16.39 -8.42 -3.91
CA VAL A 47 -15.67 -9.70 -4.02
C VAL A 47 -15.01 -9.88 -5.40
N PRO A 48 -15.73 -9.82 -6.53
CA PRO A 48 -15.09 -9.96 -7.83
C PRO A 48 -14.07 -8.86 -8.12
N MET A 49 -14.39 -7.60 -7.78
CA MET A 49 -13.47 -6.47 -8.00
C MET A 49 -12.16 -6.62 -7.19
N PHE A 50 -12.24 -7.09 -5.94
CA PHE A 50 -11.05 -7.32 -5.13
C PHE A 50 -10.22 -8.48 -5.67
N ASN A 51 -10.87 -9.57 -6.07
CA ASN A 51 -10.16 -10.70 -6.66
C ASN A 51 -9.47 -10.34 -7.98
N ASP A 52 -10.05 -9.45 -8.79
CA ASP A 52 -9.39 -8.93 -10.00
C ASP A 52 -8.20 -8.02 -9.66
N ALA A 53 -8.31 -7.19 -8.61
CA ALA A 53 -7.19 -6.43 -8.08
C ALA A 53 -6.04 -7.34 -7.57
N LEU A 54 -6.37 -8.43 -6.88
CA LEU A 54 -5.39 -9.42 -6.40
C LEU A 54 -4.66 -10.09 -7.57
N LYS A 55 -5.36 -10.46 -8.64
CA LYS A 55 -4.74 -11.00 -9.86
C LYS A 55 -3.79 -10.00 -10.50
N PHE A 56 -4.20 -8.74 -10.62
CA PHE A 56 -3.35 -7.68 -11.15
C PHE A 56 -2.06 -7.53 -10.33
N LEU A 57 -2.15 -7.41 -9.01
CA LEU A 57 -0.99 -7.27 -8.13
C LEU A 57 -0.08 -8.51 -8.15
N SER A 58 -0.68 -9.71 -8.23
CA SER A 58 0.07 -10.96 -8.41
C SER A 58 0.86 -10.97 -9.73
N ASN A 59 0.26 -10.49 -10.83
CA ASN A 59 0.92 -10.35 -12.11
C ASN A 59 2.06 -9.32 -12.08
N VAL A 60 1.86 -8.16 -11.45
CA VAL A 60 2.94 -7.16 -11.25
C VAL A 60 4.10 -7.78 -10.49
N ALA A 61 3.81 -8.50 -9.41
CA ALA A 61 4.81 -9.17 -8.58
C ALA A 61 5.56 -10.28 -9.35
N SER A 62 4.85 -11.06 -10.18
CA SER A 62 5.47 -12.09 -11.03
C SER A 62 6.50 -11.52 -12.00
N ASN A 63 6.30 -10.29 -12.46
CA ASN A 63 7.24 -9.57 -13.33
C ASN A 63 8.36 -8.84 -12.56
N LYS A 64 8.56 -9.17 -11.28
CA LYS A 64 9.52 -8.50 -10.38
C LYS A 64 9.23 -7.00 -10.21
N GLY A 65 7.98 -6.60 -10.44
CA GLY A 65 7.51 -5.23 -10.26
C GLY A 65 7.42 -4.86 -8.78
N LYS A 66 7.65 -3.57 -8.50
CA LYS A 66 7.63 -2.99 -7.16
C LYS A 66 6.24 -2.47 -6.85
N ILE A 67 5.69 -2.91 -5.73
CA ILE A 67 4.37 -2.51 -5.26
C ILE A 67 4.55 -1.66 -4.01
N LEU A 68 3.97 -0.46 -4.00
CA LEU A 68 4.02 0.43 -2.84
C LEU A 68 2.71 0.38 -2.07
N PHE A 69 2.77 -0.10 -0.83
CA PHE A 69 1.66 -0.09 0.11
C PHE A 69 1.54 1.29 0.77
N VAL A 70 0.35 1.88 0.78
CA VAL A 70 0.11 3.20 1.37
C VAL A 70 -1.10 3.15 2.29
N GLY A 71 -0.91 3.63 3.51
CA GLY A 71 -2.00 3.84 4.45
C GLY A 71 -1.48 4.52 5.71
N THR A 72 -1.69 5.82 5.80
CA THR A 72 -1.14 6.65 6.87
C THR A 72 -2.08 6.82 8.06
N LYS A 73 -3.34 6.44 7.90
CA LYS A 73 -4.29 6.47 8.99
C LYS A 73 -3.94 5.47 10.09
N ARG A 74 -4.26 5.84 11.33
CA ARG A 74 -3.89 5.07 12.53
C ARG A 74 -4.33 3.61 12.49
N ALA A 75 -5.52 3.33 11.93
CA ALA A 75 -6.04 1.96 11.82
C ALA A 75 -5.28 1.11 10.79
N ALA A 76 -4.68 1.74 9.77
CA ALA A 76 -3.98 1.06 8.68
C ALA A 76 -2.46 0.97 8.88
N SER A 77 -1.87 1.90 9.61
CA SER A 77 -0.42 2.11 9.70
C SER A 77 0.39 0.84 9.97
N GLU A 78 0.00 0.03 10.95
CA GLU A 78 0.75 -1.19 11.29
C GLU A 78 0.50 -2.30 10.27
N ALA A 79 -0.77 -2.54 9.91
CA ALA A 79 -1.16 -3.60 8.98
C ALA A 79 -0.55 -3.42 7.58
N VAL A 80 -0.40 -2.17 7.11
CA VAL A 80 0.26 -1.81 5.84
C VAL A 80 1.76 -2.13 5.91
N LYS A 81 2.41 -1.78 7.02
CA LYS A 81 3.84 -2.03 7.21
C LYS A 81 4.13 -3.53 7.31
N GLU A 82 3.40 -4.26 8.14
CA GLU A 82 3.57 -5.70 8.34
C GLU A 82 3.39 -6.47 7.03
N ALA A 83 2.32 -6.18 6.29
CA ALA A 83 2.03 -6.83 5.02
C ALA A 83 3.09 -6.54 3.93
N ALA A 84 3.57 -5.30 3.85
CA ALA A 84 4.63 -4.94 2.92
C ALA A 84 5.94 -5.66 3.25
N ILE A 85 6.34 -5.71 4.53
CA ILE A 85 7.54 -6.44 4.97
C ILE A 85 7.39 -7.94 4.69
N GLN A 86 6.24 -8.53 5.01
CA GLN A 86 5.96 -9.95 4.76
C GLN A 86 6.03 -10.31 3.27
N SER A 87 5.65 -9.38 2.39
CA SER A 87 5.71 -9.54 0.94
C SER A 87 6.97 -8.95 0.30
N GLU A 88 7.97 -8.57 1.10
CA GLU A 88 9.23 -7.94 0.66
C GLU A 88 9.00 -6.76 -0.30
N GLN A 89 7.94 -5.99 -0.05
CA GLN A 89 7.56 -4.79 -0.77
C GLN A 89 7.72 -3.55 0.09
N PHE A 90 7.46 -2.39 -0.52
CA PHE A 90 7.70 -1.09 0.08
C PHE A 90 6.43 -0.52 0.69
N TYR A 91 6.58 0.39 1.66
CA TYR A 91 5.42 1.00 2.33
C TYR A 91 5.60 2.48 2.69
N VAL A 92 4.47 3.17 2.78
CA VAL A 92 4.31 4.48 3.43
C VAL A 92 3.15 4.38 4.42
N ASN A 93 3.47 4.36 5.71
CA ASN A 93 2.47 4.13 6.76
C ASN A 93 2.32 5.28 7.77
N HIS A 94 3.05 6.38 7.60
CA HIS A 94 3.01 7.51 8.54
C HIS A 94 2.47 8.81 7.96
N ARG A 95 3.09 9.33 6.90
CA ARG A 95 2.62 10.53 6.22
C ARG A 95 3.08 10.54 4.78
N TRP A 96 2.15 10.76 3.85
CA TRP A 96 2.49 11.07 2.48
C TRP A 96 3.02 12.52 2.37
N LEU A 97 4.25 12.67 1.89
CA LEU A 97 4.82 13.98 1.58
C LEU A 97 4.49 14.29 0.12
N GLY A 98 3.87 15.44 -0.14
CA GLY A 98 3.62 15.85 -1.52
C GLY A 98 4.91 15.92 -2.33
N GLY A 99 4.91 15.35 -3.52
CA GLY A 99 6.11 15.17 -4.35
C GLY A 99 6.80 13.82 -4.16
N MET A 100 6.23 12.89 -3.38
CA MET A 100 6.84 11.59 -3.09
C MET A 100 7.10 10.76 -4.35
N LEU A 101 6.22 10.84 -5.36
CA LEU A 101 6.44 10.18 -6.65
C LEU A 101 6.86 11.19 -7.71
N THR A 102 6.16 12.32 -7.78
CA THR A 102 6.37 13.32 -8.85
C THR A 102 7.70 14.05 -8.76
N ASN A 103 8.30 14.15 -7.57
CA ASN A 103 9.63 14.72 -7.35
C ASN A 103 10.62 13.70 -6.74
N TRP A 104 10.70 12.52 -7.36
CA TRP A 104 11.54 11.42 -6.90
C TRP A 104 13.03 11.79 -6.73
N LYS A 105 13.55 12.73 -7.54
CA LYS A 105 14.95 13.18 -7.44
C LYS A 105 15.24 13.80 -6.07
N THR A 106 14.34 14.61 -5.54
CA THR A 106 14.49 15.20 -4.19
C THR A 106 14.28 14.15 -3.11
N VAL A 107 13.29 13.28 -3.26
CA VAL A 107 13.05 12.18 -2.30
C VAL A 107 14.27 11.28 -2.17
N ARG A 108 14.93 10.95 -3.30
CA ARG A 108 16.17 10.18 -3.33
C ARG A 108 17.31 10.86 -2.55
N GLN A 109 17.40 12.19 -2.60
CA GLN A 109 18.39 12.93 -1.80
C GLN A 109 18.10 12.82 -0.29
N SER A 110 16.82 12.90 0.10
CA SER A 110 16.42 12.69 1.50
C SER A 110 16.66 11.24 1.97
N ILE A 111 16.44 10.25 1.10
CA ILE A 111 16.79 8.84 1.38
C ILE A 111 18.31 8.69 1.55
N LYS A 112 19.12 9.31 0.68
CA LYS A 112 20.57 9.30 0.83
C LYS A 112 20.99 9.91 2.18
N ARG A 113 20.40 11.05 2.54
CA ARG A 113 20.64 11.70 3.84
C ARG A 113 20.30 10.79 5.02
N LEU A 114 19.20 10.04 4.93
CA LEU A 114 18.83 9.04 5.94
C LEU A 114 19.91 7.96 6.07
N LYS A 115 20.34 7.36 4.95
CA LYS A 115 21.40 6.33 4.94
C LYS A 115 22.73 6.86 5.50
N ASP A 116 23.10 8.10 5.17
CA ASP A 116 24.30 8.75 5.71
C ASP A 116 24.21 8.95 7.24
N LEU A 117 23.03 9.29 7.76
CA LEU A 117 22.80 9.43 9.21
C LEU A 117 22.82 8.08 9.92
N GLU A 118 22.22 7.04 9.33
CA GLU A 118 22.27 5.67 9.86
C GLU A 118 23.73 5.17 9.96
N ALA A 119 24.53 5.38 8.90
CA ALA A 119 25.95 5.02 8.89
C ALA A 119 26.75 5.76 9.98
N GLN A 120 26.56 7.08 10.11
CA GLN A 120 27.20 7.90 11.15
C GLN A 120 26.78 7.52 12.57
N SER A 121 25.57 6.98 12.73
CA SER A 121 25.11 6.49 14.03
C SER A 121 25.75 5.15 14.38
N GLN A 122 26.05 4.31 13.38
CA GLN A 122 26.63 2.98 13.58
C GLN A 122 28.16 3.00 13.72
N ASP A 123 28.85 3.94 13.05
CA ASP A 123 30.31 4.06 13.06
C ASP A 123 30.88 4.85 14.26
N GLY A 124 30.02 5.26 15.20
CA GLY A 124 30.40 6.02 16.39
C GLY A 124 30.68 7.52 16.14
N THR A 125 30.38 8.05 14.94
CA THR A 125 30.54 9.49 14.65
C THR A 125 29.72 10.35 15.61
N PHE A 126 28.53 9.89 16.03
CA PHE A 126 27.67 10.64 16.95
C PHE A 126 28.31 10.84 18.33
N GLU A 127 29.16 9.92 18.78
CA GLU A 127 29.84 10.00 20.09
C GLU A 127 30.91 11.08 20.12
N LYS A 128 31.45 11.45 18.96
CA LYS A 128 32.44 12.51 18.80
C LYS A 128 31.83 13.91 18.74
N LEU A 129 30.50 14.01 18.65
CA LEU A 129 29.77 15.27 18.58
C LEU A 129 29.38 15.78 19.97
N THR A 130 29.03 17.06 20.05
CA THR A 130 28.41 17.57 21.28
C THR A 130 27.05 16.92 21.50
N LYS A 131 26.62 16.79 22.76
CA LYS A 131 25.29 16.21 23.10
C LYS A 131 24.14 16.87 22.34
N LYS A 132 24.24 18.18 22.10
CA LYS A 132 23.22 18.95 21.35
C LYS A 132 23.21 18.56 19.88
N GLU A 133 24.36 18.47 19.22
CA GLU A 133 24.46 18.09 17.80
C GLU A 133 24.06 16.64 17.57
N ALA A 134 24.51 15.73 18.44
CA ALA A 134 24.09 14.33 18.42
C ALA A 134 22.56 14.23 18.52
N LEU A 135 21.94 14.91 19.50
CA LEU A 135 20.49 14.93 19.65
C LEU A 135 19.76 15.48 18.41
N MET A 136 20.28 16.55 17.80
CA MET A 136 19.67 17.13 16.59
C MET A 136 19.74 16.15 15.41
N LYS A 137 20.86 15.48 15.21
CA LYS A 137 21.02 14.46 14.17
C LYS A 137 20.15 13.23 14.43
N THR A 138 20.04 12.77 15.67
CA THR A 138 19.15 11.67 16.04
C THR A 138 17.69 12.01 15.72
N ARG A 139 17.24 13.22 16.06
CA ARG A 139 15.88 13.69 15.72
C ARG A 139 15.65 13.80 14.22
N GLU A 140 16.65 14.26 13.47
CA GLU A 140 16.60 14.30 12.01
C GLU A 140 16.45 12.88 11.43
N MET A 141 17.27 11.94 11.89
CA MET A 141 17.26 10.54 11.49
C MET A 141 15.91 9.88 11.80
N GLU A 142 15.40 10.00 13.03
CA GLU A 142 14.11 9.45 13.44
C GLU A 142 12.94 10.01 12.60
N LYS A 143 13.00 11.31 12.28
CA LYS A 143 11.97 11.95 11.45
C LYS A 143 12.02 11.41 10.02
N LEU A 144 13.22 11.27 9.44
CA LEU A 144 13.40 10.72 8.11
C LEU A 144 13.00 9.24 8.06
N GLU A 145 13.40 8.43 9.04
CA GLU A 145 13.05 7.00 9.10
C GLU A 145 11.52 6.80 9.19
N LYS A 146 10.82 7.61 10.00
CA LYS A 146 9.35 7.56 10.07
C LYS A 146 8.66 7.87 8.74
N SER A 147 9.24 8.74 7.91
CA SER A 147 8.62 9.17 6.66
C SER A 147 9.09 8.39 5.43
N LEU A 148 10.34 7.93 5.41
CA LEU A 148 11.01 7.39 4.22
C LEU A 148 11.53 5.96 4.43
N GLY A 149 11.50 5.43 5.66
CA GLY A 149 12.07 4.13 6.00
C GLY A 149 11.51 3.00 5.11
N GLY A 150 10.21 2.99 4.86
CA GLY A 150 9.57 1.97 4.04
C GLY A 150 9.84 2.06 2.52
N ILE A 151 10.48 3.14 2.05
CA ILE A 151 10.87 3.32 0.63
C ILE A 151 12.38 3.47 0.44
N LYS A 152 13.18 3.37 1.51
CA LYS A 152 14.63 3.66 1.47
C LYS A 152 15.42 2.72 0.55
N ASP A 153 14.90 1.52 0.34
CA ASP A 153 15.52 0.48 -0.49
C ASP A 153 14.80 0.24 -1.84
N MET A 154 13.82 1.09 -2.20
CA MET A 154 13.02 0.91 -3.43
C MET A 154 13.80 1.18 -4.73
N GLY A 155 14.86 1.99 -4.67
CA GLY A 155 15.76 2.28 -5.80
C GLY A 155 15.17 3.08 -6.97
N GLY A 156 13.85 3.14 -7.13
CA GLY A 156 13.13 3.82 -8.20
C GLY A 156 11.66 4.03 -7.87
N LEU A 157 10.87 4.45 -8.85
CA LEU A 157 9.41 4.54 -8.71
C LEU A 157 8.78 3.15 -8.63
N PRO A 158 7.60 3.00 -7.98
CA PRO A 158 6.85 1.75 -7.98
C PRO A 158 6.16 1.52 -9.33
N ASP A 159 5.88 0.25 -9.62
CA ASP A 159 5.17 -0.21 -10.82
C ASP A 159 3.64 -0.29 -10.58
N ALA A 160 3.22 -0.36 -9.31
CA ALA A 160 1.83 -0.20 -8.89
C ALA A 160 1.77 0.32 -7.44
N ILE A 161 0.65 0.94 -7.07
CA ILE A 161 0.39 1.33 -5.68
C ILE A 161 -0.88 0.71 -5.13
N PHE A 162 -0.83 0.26 -3.88
CA PHE A 162 -1.97 -0.27 -3.14
C PHE A 162 -2.29 0.66 -1.96
N ILE A 163 -3.47 1.24 -1.94
CA ILE A 163 -3.87 2.31 -1.01
C ILE A 163 -5.04 1.86 -0.13
N ILE A 164 -4.92 2.06 1.18
CA ILE A 164 -6.05 2.03 2.10
C ILE A 164 -6.57 3.46 2.28
N ASP A 165 -7.84 3.69 1.95
CA ASP A 165 -8.56 4.98 2.03
C ASP A 165 -8.16 5.98 0.94
N ALA A 166 -8.96 5.99 -0.14
CA ALA A 166 -8.73 6.85 -1.29
C ALA A 166 -8.88 8.35 -1.00
N ASP A 167 -9.76 8.74 -0.06
CA ASP A 167 -9.95 10.15 0.29
C ASP A 167 -8.78 10.65 1.15
N HIS A 168 -8.35 9.85 2.13
CA HIS A 168 -7.22 10.18 3.00
C HIS A 168 -5.91 10.30 2.20
N GLU A 169 -5.68 9.42 1.23
CA GLU A 169 -4.46 9.37 0.42
C GLU A 169 -4.63 9.95 -0.99
N HIS A 170 -5.57 10.90 -1.18
CA HIS A 170 -5.86 11.50 -2.49
C HIS A 170 -4.64 12.16 -3.17
N ILE A 171 -3.64 12.61 -2.40
CA ILE A 171 -2.39 13.16 -2.93
C ILE A 171 -1.57 12.06 -3.61
N ALA A 172 -1.47 10.87 -3.00
CA ALA A 172 -0.78 9.73 -3.57
C ALA A 172 -1.44 9.28 -4.89
N ILE A 173 -2.78 9.20 -4.89
CA ILE A 173 -3.57 8.89 -6.09
C ILE A 173 -3.27 9.89 -7.21
N ARG A 174 -3.30 11.18 -6.91
CA ARG A 174 -3.04 12.23 -7.92
C ARG A 174 -1.64 12.14 -8.49
N GLU A 175 -0.65 11.92 -7.64
CA GLU A 175 0.75 11.79 -8.07
C GLU A 175 0.98 10.55 -8.93
N ALA A 176 0.39 9.41 -8.57
CA ALA A 176 0.47 8.19 -9.38
C ALA A 176 -0.20 8.36 -10.75
N ASN A 177 -1.40 8.95 -10.79
CA ASN A 177 -2.09 9.25 -12.04
C ASN A 177 -1.27 10.14 -12.97
N ASN A 178 -0.60 11.18 -12.43
CA ASN A 178 0.26 12.06 -13.22
C ASN A 178 1.45 11.32 -13.87
N LEU A 179 1.89 10.21 -13.28
CA LEU A 179 3.00 9.40 -13.75
C LEU A 179 2.55 8.14 -14.50
N GLY A 180 1.25 7.91 -14.63
CA GLY A 180 0.69 6.70 -15.23
C GLY A 180 0.95 5.43 -14.42
N ILE A 181 1.16 5.55 -13.10
CA ILE A 181 1.34 4.40 -12.20
C ILE A 181 -0.05 3.88 -11.81
N PRO A 182 -0.37 2.59 -12.07
CA PRO A 182 -1.65 2.01 -11.72
C PRO A 182 -1.96 2.07 -10.22
N VAL A 183 -3.21 2.40 -9.90
CA VAL A 183 -3.72 2.59 -8.54
C VAL A 183 -4.75 1.51 -8.19
N VAL A 184 -4.44 0.72 -7.16
CA VAL A 184 -5.38 -0.17 -6.49
C VAL A 184 -5.76 0.46 -5.15
N SER A 185 -7.05 0.64 -4.86
CA SER A 185 -7.44 1.30 -3.60
C SER A 185 -8.74 0.78 -2.99
N VAL A 186 -8.76 0.74 -1.67
CA VAL A 186 -9.99 0.59 -0.88
C VAL A 186 -10.73 1.91 -0.85
N VAL A 187 -11.98 1.89 -1.30
CA VAL A 187 -12.83 3.08 -1.42
C VAL A 187 -14.09 2.87 -0.59
N ASP A 188 -14.17 3.55 0.56
CA ASP A 188 -15.41 3.61 1.34
C ASP A 188 -16.41 4.58 0.68
N THR A 189 -17.66 4.49 1.11
CA THR A 189 -18.83 5.25 0.71
C THR A 189 -18.68 6.77 0.71
N ASN A 190 -17.80 7.36 1.53
CA ASN A 190 -17.48 8.80 1.54
C ASN A 190 -16.38 9.19 0.55
N SER A 191 -15.61 8.24 0.05
CA SER A 191 -14.45 8.48 -0.81
C SER A 191 -14.84 8.70 -2.27
N ASN A 192 -14.01 9.46 -2.99
CA ASN A 192 -14.15 9.60 -4.44
C ASN A 192 -13.40 8.46 -5.15
N PRO A 193 -14.07 7.64 -5.99
CA PRO A 193 -13.42 6.56 -6.74
C PRO A 193 -12.60 7.02 -7.96
N ASP A 194 -12.64 8.30 -8.34
CA ASP A 194 -11.91 8.79 -9.52
C ASP A 194 -10.38 8.59 -9.39
N GLY A 195 -9.75 8.19 -10.49
CA GLY A 195 -8.30 7.99 -10.54
C GLY A 195 -7.81 6.72 -9.86
N VAL A 196 -8.73 5.81 -9.49
CA VAL A 196 -8.41 4.46 -9.03
C VAL A 196 -8.73 3.48 -10.16
N ASP A 197 -7.72 2.73 -10.62
CA ASP A 197 -7.87 1.76 -11.71
C ASP A 197 -8.58 0.49 -11.23
N TYR A 198 -8.21 0.01 -10.03
CA TYR A 198 -8.81 -1.15 -9.38
C TYR A 198 -9.47 -0.74 -8.06
N ILE A 199 -10.77 -0.44 -8.14
CA ILE A 199 -11.57 -0.02 -7.00
C ILE A 199 -11.94 -1.24 -6.16
N ILE A 200 -11.71 -1.17 -4.85
CA ILE A 200 -12.17 -2.16 -3.88
C ILE A 200 -13.19 -1.47 -2.97
N PRO A 201 -14.50 -1.54 -3.27
CA PRO A 201 -15.51 -0.90 -2.44
C PRO A 201 -15.57 -1.59 -1.07
N GLY A 202 -15.22 -0.89 0.00
CA GLY A 202 -15.15 -1.54 1.30
C GLY A 202 -14.85 -0.60 2.45
N ASN A 203 -15.11 -1.07 3.66
CA ASN A 203 -14.76 -0.41 4.90
C ASN A 203 -13.24 -0.24 4.98
N ASP A 204 -12.76 0.98 5.16
CA ASP A 204 -11.35 1.27 5.35
C ASP A 204 -10.99 1.62 6.81
N ASP A 205 -11.96 1.77 7.72
CA ASP A 205 -11.74 2.13 9.13
C ASP A 205 -11.58 0.93 10.08
N ALA A 206 -12.22 -0.19 9.75
CA ALA A 206 -12.18 -1.38 10.60
C ALA A 206 -10.84 -2.11 10.46
N ILE A 207 -10.08 -2.21 11.56
CA ILE A 207 -8.79 -2.91 11.61
C ILE A 207 -8.87 -4.32 11.00
N ARG A 208 -9.93 -5.07 11.30
CA ARG A 208 -10.14 -6.43 10.74
C ARG A 208 -10.33 -6.43 9.23
N ALA A 209 -11.01 -5.43 8.67
CA ALA A 209 -11.17 -5.28 7.22
C ALA A 209 -9.83 -4.91 6.57
N ILE A 210 -9.10 -3.97 7.17
CA ILE A 210 -7.78 -3.55 6.68
C ILE A 210 -6.81 -4.74 6.66
N GLN A 211 -6.74 -5.51 7.76
CA GLN A 211 -5.92 -6.72 7.85
C GLN A 211 -6.30 -7.77 6.82
N LEU A 212 -7.59 -7.92 6.51
CA LEU A 212 -8.04 -8.81 5.44
C LEU A 212 -7.50 -8.35 4.08
N TYR A 213 -7.59 -7.06 3.76
CA TYR A 213 -7.08 -6.57 2.49
C TYR A 213 -5.55 -6.68 2.39
N THR A 214 -4.84 -6.15 3.40
CA THR A 214 -3.37 -6.12 3.38
C THR A 214 -2.79 -7.54 3.40
N GLY A 215 -3.38 -8.44 4.19
CA GLY A 215 -2.99 -9.86 4.23
C GLY A 215 -3.23 -10.56 2.89
N ALA A 216 -4.42 -10.42 2.30
CA ALA A 216 -4.72 -11.04 1.00
C ALA A 216 -3.82 -10.51 -0.12
N VAL A 217 -3.53 -9.20 -0.14
CA VAL A 217 -2.61 -8.59 -1.10
C VAL A 217 -1.18 -9.11 -0.89
N ALA A 218 -0.69 -9.19 0.36
CA ALA A 218 0.64 -9.74 0.64
C ALA A 218 0.76 -11.19 0.18
N THR A 219 -0.25 -12.03 0.44
CA THR A 219 -0.28 -13.42 -0.05
C THR A 219 -0.27 -13.47 -1.58
N ALA A 220 -1.08 -12.67 -2.27
CA ALA A 220 -1.12 -12.64 -3.74
C ALA A 220 0.21 -12.22 -4.37
N ILE A 221 0.92 -11.28 -3.75
CA ILE A 221 2.24 -10.82 -4.17
C ILE A 221 3.29 -11.92 -3.98
N THR A 222 3.28 -12.62 -2.84
CA THR A 222 4.21 -13.73 -2.60
C THR A 222 3.96 -14.89 -3.54
N GLU A 223 2.71 -15.32 -3.73
CA GLU A 223 2.34 -16.36 -4.70
C GLU A 223 2.74 -15.99 -6.14
N GLY A 224 2.55 -14.72 -6.53
CA GLY A 224 2.92 -14.22 -7.85
C GLY A 224 4.42 -14.31 -8.12
N ARG A 225 5.25 -14.01 -7.11
CA ARG A 225 6.71 -14.13 -7.19
C ARG A 225 7.17 -15.59 -7.25
N GLU A 226 6.61 -16.45 -6.42
CA GLU A 226 6.93 -17.89 -6.42
C GLU A 226 6.59 -18.55 -7.75
N SER A 227 5.46 -18.18 -8.36
CA SER A 227 5.05 -18.72 -9.66
C SER A 227 6.05 -18.40 -10.78
N ASN A 228 6.71 -17.23 -10.73
CA ASN A 228 7.75 -16.86 -11.69
C ASN A 228 9.02 -17.70 -11.52
N ILE A 229 9.39 -18.04 -10.28
CA ILE A 229 10.58 -18.86 -9.98
C ILE A 229 10.40 -20.27 -10.53
N VAL A 230 9.22 -20.87 -10.34
CA VAL A 230 8.91 -22.20 -10.87
C VAL A 230 8.94 -22.19 -12.40
N ALA A 231 8.32 -21.19 -13.03
CA ALA A 231 8.32 -21.06 -14.49
C ALA A 231 9.74 -20.85 -15.06
N GLN A 232 10.62 -20.12 -14.37
CA GLN A 232 12.03 -19.95 -14.75
C GLN A 232 12.84 -21.24 -14.59
N ALA A 233 12.64 -21.96 -13.48
CA ALA A 233 13.33 -23.23 -13.23
C ALA A 233 12.93 -24.29 -14.28
N GLU A 234 11.65 -24.38 -14.63
CA GLU A 234 11.19 -25.26 -15.70
C GLU A 234 11.80 -24.85 -17.05
N SER A 235 11.84 -23.56 -17.39
CA SER A 235 12.44 -23.12 -18.66
C SER A 235 13.94 -23.39 -18.76
N ASP A 236 14.68 -23.26 -17.66
CA ASP A 236 16.12 -23.52 -17.64
C ASP A 236 16.42 -25.03 -17.75
N ASP A 237 15.63 -25.89 -17.10
CA ASP A 237 15.73 -27.36 -17.22
C ASP A 237 15.46 -27.86 -18.65
N PHE A 238 14.55 -27.20 -19.40
CA PHE A 238 14.30 -27.53 -20.82
C PHE A 238 15.47 -27.15 -21.74
N VAL A 239 16.25 -26.10 -21.40
CA VAL A 239 17.39 -25.64 -22.20
C VAL A 239 18.65 -26.46 -21.94
N GLU A 240 18.82 -27.03 -20.74
CA GLU A 240 19.95 -27.93 -20.46
C GLU A 240 19.78 -29.35 -21.03
N ALA A 241 18.56 -29.72 -21.43
CA ALA A 241 18.23 -31.05 -21.98
C ALA A 241 18.32 -31.14 -23.52
N GLU A 242 18.58 -30.04 -24.23
CA GLU A 242 18.77 -29.94 -25.69
C GLU A 242 20.24 -29.77 -26.10
#